data_AF-A0A645GRR1-F1
#
_entry.id   AF-A0A645GRR1-F1
#
_cell.length_a   1.000
_cell.length_b   1.000
_cell.length_c   1.000
_cell.angle_alpha   90.00
_cell.angle_beta   90.00
_cell.angle_gamma   90.00
#
_symmetry.space_group_name_H-M   'P 1'
#
loop_
_entity.id
_entity.type
_entity.pdbx_description
1 polymer ?
#
loop_
_entity_poly.entity_id
_entity_poly.type
_entity_poly.pdbx_seq_one_letter_code
_entity_poly.pdbx_strand_id
1 'polypeptide(L)'
;MNVVLCERGIRTFESYTRNTLDLNSVAVIRQKYRIPIIVDPSHGTGLRELVLPMSMASLAVGADGLMIESHIHPDNSVSDSRETISMETLKNIISKINNKELF
;
A
#
# COMPACT_ATOMS: atom_id res chain seq x y z
N MET A 1 11.31 -18.24 12.91
CA MET A 1 10.34 -18.31 11.79
C MET A 1 10.43 -16.98 11.05
N ASN A 2 10.70 -17.00 9.74
CA ASN A 2 10.99 -15.81 8.94
C ASN A 2 9.79 -15.53 8.02
N VAL A 3 8.75 -14.91 8.59
CA VAL A 3 7.50 -14.62 7.89
C VAL A 3 7.15 -13.15 8.07
N VAL A 4 6.68 -12.53 7.00
CA VAL A 4 6.14 -11.16 6.97
C VAL A 4 4.70 -11.27 6.48
N LEU A 5 3.75 -10.69 7.22
CA LEU A 5 2.36 -10.60 6.80
C LEU A 5 2.17 -9.43 5.84
N CYS A 6 1.23 -9.54 4.92
CA CYS A 6 0.94 -8.49 3.95
C CYS A 6 -0.57 -8.27 3.87
N GLU A 7 -1.02 -7.10 4.35
CA GLU A 7 -2.39 -6.62 4.11
C GLU A 7 -2.47 -6.09 2.68
N ARG A 8 -3.43 -6.60 1.90
CA ARG A 8 -3.57 -6.30 0.46
C ARG A 8 -5.01 -6.15 0.00
N GLY A 9 -5.89 -5.82 0.95
CA GLY A 9 -7.31 -5.64 0.76
C GLY A 9 -8.11 -6.94 0.77
N ILE A 10 -9.36 -6.81 1.20
CA ILE A 10 -10.38 -7.86 1.21
C ILE A 10 -11.44 -7.58 0.14
N ARG A 11 -12.06 -8.65 -0.37
CA ARG A 11 -13.21 -8.53 -1.28
C ARG A 11 -14.45 -8.12 -0.48
N THR A 12 -15.17 -7.12 -0.96
CA THR A 12 -16.41 -6.63 -0.37
C THR A 12 -17.46 -6.39 -1.46
N PHE A 13 -18.57 -5.72 -1.12
CA PHE A 13 -19.57 -5.25 -2.09
C PHE A 13 -19.21 -3.91 -2.74
N GLU A 14 -18.17 -3.21 -2.25
CA GLU A 14 -17.68 -1.96 -2.84
C GLU A 14 -17.14 -2.22 -4.24
N SER A 15 -17.39 -1.29 -5.17
CA SER A 15 -17.07 -1.42 -6.60
C SER A 15 -16.12 -0.34 -7.13
N TYR A 16 -15.87 0.73 -6.36
CA TYR A 16 -14.97 1.80 -6.75
C TYR A 16 -13.50 1.35 -6.75
N THR A 17 -13.07 0.64 -5.70
CA THR A 17 -11.72 0.04 -5.59
C THR A 17 -11.74 -1.44 -5.92
N ARG A 18 -10.59 -1.99 -6.34
CA ARG A 18 -10.42 -3.43 -6.63
C ARG A 18 -10.66 -4.30 -5.40
N ASN A 19 -10.20 -3.85 -4.24
CA ASN A 19 -10.46 -4.43 -2.93
C ASN A 19 -10.73 -3.29 -1.93
N THR A 20 -11.29 -3.61 -0.75
CA THR A 20 -11.32 -2.67 0.38
C THR A 20 -10.08 -2.92 1.22
N LEU A 21 -9.19 -1.93 1.31
CA LEU A 21 -7.97 -2.02 2.11
C LEU A 21 -8.32 -2.01 3.61
N ASP A 22 -8.07 -3.11 4.32
CA ASP A 22 -8.45 -3.23 5.73
C ASP A 22 -7.29 -2.83 6.66
N LEU A 23 -7.12 -1.53 6.88
CA LEU A 23 -6.09 -1.02 7.79
C LEU A 23 -6.30 -1.46 9.26
N ASN A 24 -7.50 -1.93 9.62
CA ASN A 24 -7.71 -2.48 10.96
C ASN A 24 -6.89 -3.75 11.17
N SER A 25 -6.65 -4.54 10.11
CA SER A 25 -5.84 -5.77 10.19
C SER A 25 -4.42 -5.46 10.66
N VAL A 26 -3.82 -4.36 10.17
CA VAL A 26 -2.50 -3.88 10.60
C VAL A 26 -2.49 -3.56 12.08
N ALA A 27 -3.45 -2.77 12.56
CA ALA A 27 -3.55 -2.40 13.98
C ALA A 27 -3.75 -3.64 14.89
N VAL A 28 -4.64 -4.55 14.52
CA VAL A 28 -4.91 -5.79 15.25
C VAL A 28 -3.67 -6.67 15.30
N ILE A 29 -2.97 -6.83 14.17
CA ILE A 29 -1.78 -7.66 14.09
C ILE A 29 -0.67 -7.06 14.93
N ARG A 30 -0.44 -5.74 14.83
CA ARG A 30 0.56 -5.03 15.63
C ARG A 30 0.32 -5.16 17.13
N GLN A 31 -0.94 -5.17 17.57
CA GLN A 31 -1.33 -5.28 18.97
C GLN A 31 -1.25 -6.72 19.51
N LYS A 32 -1.74 -7.71 18.75
CA LYS A 32 -1.89 -9.09 19.22
C LYS A 32 -0.71 -9.99 18.89
N TYR A 33 0.02 -9.69 17.82
CA TYR A 33 1.07 -10.55 17.28
C TYR A 33 2.39 -9.78 17.14
N ARG A 34 3.50 -10.44 17.46
CA ARG A 34 4.85 -9.88 17.29
C ARG A 34 5.45 -10.27 15.93
N ILE A 35 4.64 -10.18 14.87
CA ILE A 35 5.04 -10.54 13.50
C ILE A 35 5.08 -9.25 12.67
N PRO A 36 6.11 -9.04 11.82
CA PRO A 36 6.12 -7.91 10.91
C PRO A 36 4.94 -7.94 9.94
N ILE A 37 4.32 -6.78 9.70
CA ILE A 37 3.25 -6.63 8.73
C ILE A 37 3.52 -5.43 7.81
N ILE A 38 3.45 -5.68 6.51
CA ILE A 38 3.52 -4.66 5.46
C ILE A 38 2.14 -4.47 4.81
N VAL A 39 1.99 -3.41 4.04
CA VAL A 39 0.76 -3.14 3.27
C VAL A 39 1.06 -3.00 1.78
N ASP A 40 0.19 -3.57 0.95
CA ASP A 40 0.17 -3.40 -0.50
C ASP A 40 -1.00 -2.48 -0.91
N PRO A 41 -0.74 -1.16 -1.03
CA PRO A 41 -1.75 -0.21 -1.48
C PRO A 41 -2.03 -0.30 -2.99
N SER A 42 -1.12 -0.84 -3.80
CA SER A 42 -1.31 -1.01 -5.25
C SER A 42 -2.46 -1.98 -5.51
N HIS A 43 -2.35 -3.22 -5.07
CA HIS A 43 -3.40 -4.22 -5.26
C HIS A 43 -4.57 -4.07 -4.30
N GLY A 44 -4.31 -3.50 -3.11
CA GLY A 44 -5.33 -3.21 -2.12
C GLY A 44 -6.39 -2.23 -2.62
N THR A 45 -6.00 -1.28 -3.46
CA THR A 45 -6.92 -0.28 -4.04
C THR A 45 -7.23 -0.53 -5.51
N GLY A 46 -6.25 -1.00 -6.29
CA GLY A 46 -6.33 -1.10 -7.75
C GLY A 46 -6.33 0.27 -8.46
N LEU A 47 -5.92 1.35 -7.78
CA LEU A 47 -5.98 2.73 -8.27
C LEU A 47 -4.69 3.48 -7.96
N ARG A 48 -3.94 3.88 -9.00
CA ARG A 48 -2.66 4.60 -8.85
C ARG A 48 -2.77 5.87 -8.03
N GLU A 49 -3.89 6.59 -8.13
CA GLU A 49 -4.16 7.84 -7.41
C GLU A 49 -4.32 7.63 -5.90
N LEU A 50 -4.67 6.41 -5.47
CA LEU A 50 -4.81 6.07 -4.06
C LEU A 50 -3.53 5.51 -3.45
N VAL A 51 -2.54 5.12 -4.26
CA VAL A 51 -1.30 4.50 -3.76
C VAL A 51 -0.57 5.42 -2.78
N LEU A 52 -0.39 6.71 -3.09
CA LEU A 52 0.27 7.65 -2.19
C LEU A 52 -0.48 7.86 -0.86
N PRO A 53 -1.77 8.27 -0.85
CA PRO A 53 -2.47 8.50 0.42
C PRO A 53 -2.61 7.21 1.23
N MET A 54 -2.84 6.05 0.60
CA MET A 54 -2.95 4.78 1.32
C MET A 54 -1.60 4.28 1.83
N SER A 55 -0.49 4.61 1.17
CA SER A 55 0.85 4.38 1.70
C SER A 55 1.07 5.15 3.00
N MET A 56 0.69 6.43 3.03
CA MET A 56 0.83 7.26 4.25
C MET A 56 -0.06 6.74 5.37
N ALA A 57 -1.32 6.41 5.07
CA ALA A 57 -2.26 5.86 6.05
C ALA A 57 -1.78 4.53 6.64
N SER A 58 -1.21 3.65 5.80
CA SER A 58 -0.64 2.36 6.21
C SER A 58 0.50 2.51 7.20
N LEU A 59 1.42 3.45 6.96
CA LEU A 59 2.51 3.74 7.89
C LEU A 59 2.00 4.42 9.16
N ALA A 60 1.03 5.32 9.05
CA ALA A 60 0.43 6.01 10.19
C ALA A 60 -0.29 5.04 11.14
N VAL A 61 -0.94 3.99 10.63
CA VAL A 61 -1.56 2.94 11.46
C VAL A 61 -0.53 1.96 12.07
N GLY A 62 0.74 2.05 11.64
CA GLY A 62 1.85 1.30 12.21
C GLY A 62 2.31 0.09 11.40
N ALA A 63 2.09 0.07 10.09
CA ALA A 63 2.72 -0.93 9.22
C ALA A 63 4.25 -0.83 9.28
N ASP A 64 4.91 -1.99 9.23
CA ASP A 64 6.38 -2.10 9.25
C ASP A 64 7.01 -1.80 7.88
N GLY A 65 6.20 -1.70 6.82
CA GLY A 65 6.65 -1.39 5.47
C GLY A 65 5.53 -1.38 4.42
N LEU A 66 5.92 -1.14 3.16
CA LEU A 66 5.03 -1.04 2.02
C LEU A 66 5.54 -1.90 0.86
N MET A 67 4.61 -2.46 0.07
CA MET A 67 4.87 -3.10 -1.21
C MET A 67 4.14 -2.31 -2.30
N ILE A 68 4.88 -1.73 -3.24
CA ILE A 68 4.33 -0.80 -4.24
C ILE A 68 4.78 -1.21 -5.63
N GLU A 69 3.85 -1.25 -6.58
CA GLU A 69 4.16 -1.45 -7.99
C GLU A 69 4.49 -0.13 -8.69
N SER A 70 5.63 -0.08 -9.37
CA SER A 70 6.07 1.09 -10.12
C SER A 70 6.67 0.70 -11.46
N HIS A 71 6.51 1.56 -12.46
CA HIS A 71 7.11 1.36 -13.78
C HIS A 71 7.57 2.70 -14.37
N ILE A 72 8.59 2.64 -15.23
CA ILE A 72 9.13 3.84 -15.92
C ILE A 72 8.06 4.46 -16.83
N HIS A 73 7.20 3.62 -17.41
CA HIS A 73 6.06 4.01 -18.24
C HIS A 73 4.79 3.26 -17.76
N PRO A 74 4.10 3.72 -16.70
CA PRO A 74 3.02 2.97 -16.05
C PRO A 74 1.94 2.45 -16.99
N ASP A 75 1.56 3.26 -17.98
CA ASP A 75 0.53 2.91 -18.96
C ASP A 75 0.97 1.80 -19.94
N ASN A 76 2.28 1.54 -20.05
CA ASN A 76 2.87 0.47 -20.86
C ASN A 76 3.18 -0.79 -20.02
N SER A 77 2.76 -0.85 -18.75
CA SER A 77 2.94 -2.06 -17.95
C SER A 77 2.13 -3.22 -18.55
N VAL A 78 2.76 -4.40 -18.65
CA VAL A 78 2.13 -5.61 -19.20
C VAL A 78 1.05 -6.16 -18.26
N SER A 79 1.15 -5.87 -16.97
CA SER A 79 0.16 -6.20 -15.93
C SER A 79 -0.14 -4.98 -15.07
N ASP A 80 -1.37 -4.91 -14.56
CA ASP A 80 -1.75 -3.98 -13.48
C ASP A 80 -1.38 -2.50 -13.76
N SER A 81 -1.48 -2.10 -15.03
CA SER A 81 -1.13 -0.74 -15.47
C SER A 81 -1.96 0.32 -14.72
N ARG A 82 -3.18 -0.01 -14.30
CA ARG A 82 -4.07 0.91 -13.57
C ARG A 82 -3.53 1.29 -12.19
N GLU A 83 -3.04 0.34 -11.39
CA GLU A 83 -2.46 0.60 -10.06
C GLU A 83 -0.96 0.91 -10.05
N THR A 84 -0.24 0.56 -11.12
CA THR A 84 1.19 0.86 -11.25
C THR A 84 1.42 2.37 -11.24
N ILE A 85 2.32 2.85 -10.36
CA ILE A 85 2.67 4.27 -10.28
C ILE A 85 3.93 4.62 -11.09
N SER A 86 4.11 5.90 -11.37
CA SER A 86 5.34 6.40 -12.00
C SER A 86 6.53 6.40 -11.03
N MET A 87 7.74 6.40 -11.57
CA MET A 87 8.97 6.58 -10.77
C MET A 87 8.97 7.90 -9.99
N GLU A 88 8.36 8.96 -10.51
CA GLU A 88 8.25 10.26 -9.84
C GLU A 88 7.30 10.18 -8.63
N THR A 89 6.18 9.49 -8.78
CA THR A 89 5.25 9.23 -7.67
C THR A 89 5.92 8.39 -6.59
N LEU A 90 6.68 7.35 -6.96
CA LEU A 90 7.42 6.52 -6.01
C LEU A 90 8.46 7.36 -5.25
N LYS A 91 9.21 8.21 -5.96
CA LYS A 91 10.17 9.14 -5.35
C LYS A 91 9.50 10.10 -4.36
N ASN A 92 8.32 10.61 -4.70
CA ASN A 92 7.54 11.46 -3.81
C ASN A 92 7.13 10.71 -2.52
N ILE A 93 6.64 9.47 -2.64
CA ILE A 93 6.31 8.63 -1.48
C ILE A 93 7.53 8.46 -0.58
N ILE A 94 8.68 8.06 -1.14
CA ILE A 94 9.93 7.88 -0.38
C ILE A 94 10.34 9.19 0.31
N SER A 95 10.27 10.32 -0.40
CA SER A 95 10.59 11.63 0.17
C SER A 95 9.71 11.96 1.37
N LYS A 96 8.39 11.74 1.25
CA LYS A 96 7.44 12.00 2.34
C LYS A 96 7.72 11.13 3.56
N ILE A 97 8.03 9.86 3.35
CA ILE A 97 8.37 8.92 4.43
C ILE A 97 9.63 9.39 5.16
N ASN A 98 10.68 9.75 4.43
CA ASN A 98 11.94 10.22 5.01
C ASN A 98 11.77 11.53 5.80
N ASN A 99 10.89 12.41 5.33
CA ASN A 99 10.56 13.67 6.00
C ASN A 99 9.52 13.50 7.12
N LYS A 100 8.98 12.29 7.33
CA LYS A 100 7.87 12.00 8.24
C LYS A 100 6.60 12.84 7.97
N GLU A 101 6.40 13.21 6.71
CA GLU A 101 5.22 13.94 6.23
C GLU A 101 4.09 12.94 5.90
N LEU A 102 3.56 12.30 6.93
CA LEU A 102 2.46 11.33 6.78
C LEU A 102 1.07 11.98 6.66
N PHE A 103 0.99 13.29 6.87
CA PHE A 103 -0.22 14.12 6.83
C PHE A 103 0.12 15.54 6.37
#